data_AF-A0A1D1Y022-F1
#
_entry.id   AF-A0A1D1Y022-F1
#
_cell.length_a   1.000
_cell.length_b   1.000
_cell.length_c   1.000
_cell.angle_alpha   90.00
_cell.angle_beta   90.00
_cell.angle_gamma   90.00
#
_symmetry.space_group_name_H-M   'P 1'
#
loop_
_entity.id
_entity.type
_entity.pdbx_description
1 polymer ?
#
loop_
_entity_poly.entity_id
_entity_poly.type
_entity_poly.pdbx_seq_one_letter_code
_entity_poly.pdbx_strand_id
1 'polypeptide(L)'
;AVSGLSFLWNLGPARLGNLINLGKNADTLDQEMKQLREIGEDLVRQVQLEEIRPRMKRTSQVNGWIQRVNQLKDEVGIFQTSFEGRRTCLEGCSFDSVYANYELGQQAADLLGQVTGLKTEKEAGLGGELVQEVPPEAVVVVSSTTTRIVGGEKTRSEIRSHLQDDGVRVIGIYGMGGIGKTTYLTEINNDFRLGARSNDFEVVIWVTVTKDVDIPRIQEDISVRLGFSRQQEQGTVLPIHEADRRDALYQALSRKKFLLLLDDVWEELDLNKIGIPLSPENQTKAKVVFTTRLK
;
A
#
# COMPACT_ATOMS: atom_id res chain seq x y z
N ALA A 1 -16.69 57.81 -1.19
CA ALA A 1 -17.62 56.68 -0.99
C ALA A 1 -18.33 56.25 -2.29
N VAL A 2 -17.64 56.22 -3.45
CA VAL A 2 -18.26 55.90 -4.76
C VAL A 2 -17.66 54.64 -5.42
N SER A 3 -16.61 54.04 -4.85
CA SER A 3 -15.89 52.90 -5.45
C SER A 3 -16.52 51.52 -5.17
N GLY A 4 -17.32 51.37 -4.11
CA GLY A 4 -17.87 50.06 -3.74
C GLY A 4 -19.10 49.64 -4.54
N LEU A 5 -19.98 50.61 -4.85
CA LEU A 5 -21.16 50.37 -5.68
C LEU A 5 -20.78 50.13 -7.15
N SER A 6 -19.71 50.75 -7.66
CA SER A 6 -19.25 50.50 -9.03
C SER A 6 -18.66 49.11 -9.21
N PHE A 7 -18.04 48.52 -8.17
CA PHE A 7 -17.56 47.14 -8.21
C PHE A 7 -18.72 46.14 -8.29
N LEU A 8 -19.77 46.33 -7.46
CA LEU A 8 -20.97 45.49 -7.51
C LEU A 8 -21.74 45.66 -8.83
N TRP A 9 -21.79 46.87 -9.40
CA TRP A 9 -22.43 47.13 -10.71
C TRP A 9 -21.68 46.49 -11.89
N ASN A 10 -20.37 46.25 -11.76
CA ASN A 10 -19.53 45.61 -12.76
C ASN A 10 -19.49 44.07 -12.64
N LEU A 11 -20.06 43.49 -11.58
CA LEU A 11 -20.20 42.05 -11.43
C LEU A 11 -21.45 41.57 -12.18
N GLY A 12 -21.27 40.69 -13.16
CA GLY A 12 -22.40 40.06 -13.86
C GLY A 12 -23.31 39.27 -12.91
N PRO A 13 -24.57 38.95 -13.30
CA PRO A 13 -25.59 38.37 -12.41
C PRO A 13 -25.16 37.11 -11.67
N ALA A 14 -24.38 36.23 -12.33
CA ALA A 14 -23.83 35.01 -11.72
C ALA A 14 -22.85 35.32 -10.57
N ARG A 15 -22.04 36.38 -10.69
CA ARG A 15 -21.04 36.77 -9.70
C ARG A 15 -21.67 37.47 -8.48
N LEU A 16 -22.75 38.21 -8.69
CA LEU A 16 -23.58 38.76 -7.61
C LEU A 16 -24.32 37.65 -6.84
N GLY A 17 -24.74 36.59 -7.55
CA GLY A 17 -25.38 35.41 -6.95
C GLY A 17 -24.51 34.69 -5.92
N ASN A 18 -23.20 34.55 -6.18
CA ASN A 18 -22.24 33.92 -5.27
C ASN A 18 -22.00 34.74 -4.00
N LEU A 19 -22.05 36.07 -4.10
CA LEU A 19 -21.88 37.00 -2.98
C LEU A 19 -23.10 36.97 -2.03
N ILE A 20 -24.30 36.94 -2.60
CA ILE A 20 -25.58 37.01 -1.86
C ILE A 20 -25.93 35.67 -1.20
N ASN A 21 -25.41 34.54 -1.72
CA ASN A 21 -25.72 33.20 -1.22
C ASN A 21 -24.50 32.47 -0.62
N LEU A 22 -23.48 33.18 -0.15
CA LEU A 22 -22.26 32.58 0.42
C LEU A 22 -22.57 31.49 1.47
N GLY A 23 -23.51 31.75 2.39
CA GLY A 23 -23.93 30.77 3.38
C GLY A 23 -24.53 29.50 2.77
N LYS A 24 -25.44 29.65 1.80
CA LYS A 24 -26.04 28.49 1.10
C LYS A 24 -24.99 27.72 0.29
N ASN A 25 -24.05 28.41 -0.32
CA ASN A 25 -22.96 27.78 -1.07
C ASN A 25 -22.03 27.00 -0.13
N ALA A 26 -21.73 27.54 1.05
CA ALA A 26 -20.95 26.84 2.08
C ALA A 26 -21.69 25.60 2.63
N ASP A 27 -22.99 25.71 2.92
CA ASP A 27 -23.81 24.58 3.37
C ASP A 27 -23.88 23.48 2.29
N THR A 28 -24.04 23.89 1.03
CA THR A 28 -24.07 22.96 -0.12
C THR A 28 -22.72 22.26 -0.27
N LEU A 29 -21.61 23.01 -0.17
CA LEU A 29 -20.27 22.44 -0.25
C LEU A 29 -20.01 21.41 0.85
N ASP A 30 -20.40 21.70 2.10
CA ASP A 30 -20.27 20.75 3.22
C ASP A 30 -21.07 19.46 2.95
N GLN A 31 -22.33 19.60 2.53
CA GLN A 31 -23.18 18.46 2.21
C GLN A 31 -22.59 17.60 1.07
N GLU A 32 -22.14 18.25 0.01
CA GLU A 32 -21.58 17.57 -1.16
C GLU A 32 -20.27 16.85 -0.79
N MET A 33 -19.41 17.48 0.02
CA MET A 33 -18.16 16.91 0.51
C MET A 33 -18.41 15.70 1.41
N LYS A 34 -19.42 15.78 2.29
CA LYS A 34 -19.82 14.65 3.15
C LYS A 34 -20.22 13.43 2.33
N GLN A 35 -21.05 13.62 1.31
CA GLN A 35 -21.44 12.54 0.41
C GLN A 35 -20.25 11.96 -0.37
N LEU A 36 -19.34 12.81 -0.87
CA LEU A 36 -18.12 12.34 -1.55
C LEU A 36 -17.26 11.47 -0.62
N ARG A 37 -17.18 11.84 0.66
CA ARG A 37 -16.48 11.05 1.67
C ARG A 37 -17.14 9.69 1.90
N GLU A 38 -18.46 9.64 2.04
CA GLU A 38 -19.20 8.38 2.19
C GLU A 38 -18.96 7.44 0.98
N ILE A 39 -19.01 7.99 -0.24
CA ILE A 39 -18.66 7.29 -1.48
C ILE A 39 -17.22 6.76 -1.44
N GLY A 40 -16.27 7.57 -0.97
CA GLY A 40 -14.87 7.18 -0.86
C GLY A 40 -14.62 6.09 0.16
N GLU A 41 -15.29 6.15 1.32
CA GLU A 41 -15.21 5.13 2.37
C GLU A 41 -15.77 3.78 1.86
N ASP A 42 -16.86 3.80 1.09
CA ASP A 42 -17.43 2.61 0.46
C ASP A 42 -16.51 2.03 -0.62
N LEU A 43 -15.90 2.86 -1.47
CA LEU A 43 -14.92 2.41 -2.46
C LEU A 43 -13.70 1.76 -1.79
N VAL A 44 -13.16 2.39 -0.74
CA VAL A 44 -12.03 1.84 0.01
C VAL A 44 -12.38 0.46 0.57
N ARG A 45 -13.59 0.29 1.11
CA ARG A 45 -14.07 -1.00 1.61
C ARG A 45 -14.15 -2.05 0.50
N GLN A 46 -14.69 -1.70 -0.67
CA GLN A 46 -14.75 -2.61 -1.82
C GLN A 46 -13.36 -3.04 -2.30
N VAL A 47 -12.45 -2.08 -2.48
CA VAL A 47 -11.06 -2.33 -2.86
C VAL A 47 -10.37 -3.25 -1.86
N GLN A 48 -10.53 -2.99 -0.56
CA GLN A 48 -9.94 -3.83 0.49
C GLN A 48 -10.44 -5.27 0.43
N LEU A 49 -11.73 -5.49 0.15
CA LEU A 49 -12.30 -6.84 -0.03
C LEU A 49 -11.70 -7.54 -1.25
N GLU A 50 -11.50 -6.82 -2.35
CA GLU A 50 -10.92 -7.38 -3.57
C GLU A 50 -9.42 -7.66 -3.46
N GLU A 51 -8.68 -6.84 -2.72
CA GLU A 51 -7.25 -7.01 -2.39
C GLU A 51 -6.97 -8.17 -1.42
N ILE A 52 -8.01 -8.76 -0.80
CA ILE A 52 -7.86 -10.03 -0.04
C ILE A 52 -7.40 -11.15 -0.97
N ARG A 53 -7.80 -11.11 -2.25
CA ARG A 53 -7.38 -12.10 -3.24
C ARG A 53 -5.87 -11.98 -3.49
N PRO A 54 -5.13 -13.11 -3.57
CA PRO A 54 -3.72 -13.08 -3.87
C PRO A 54 -3.44 -12.29 -5.16
N ARG A 55 -2.41 -11.44 -5.11
CA ARG A 55 -1.88 -10.66 -6.25
C ARG A 55 -2.81 -9.55 -6.77
N MET A 56 -3.97 -9.34 -6.18
CA MET A 56 -4.80 -8.18 -6.49
C MET A 56 -4.28 -6.93 -5.77
N LYS A 57 -4.10 -5.84 -6.52
CA LYS A 57 -3.77 -4.51 -5.99
C LYS A 57 -4.68 -3.48 -6.63
N ARG A 58 -5.09 -2.47 -5.86
CA ARG A 58 -5.82 -1.32 -6.39
C ARG A 58 -5.12 -0.68 -7.59
N THR A 59 -5.90 -0.21 -8.55
CA THR A 59 -5.36 0.49 -9.72
C THR A 59 -4.80 1.87 -9.33
N SER A 60 -3.92 2.42 -10.17
CA SER A 60 -3.39 3.77 -9.97
C SER A 60 -4.47 4.85 -10.05
N GLN A 61 -5.51 4.63 -10.87
CA GLN A 61 -6.66 5.53 -10.98
C GLN A 61 -7.45 5.59 -9.68
N VAL A 62 -7.75 4.44 -9.08
CA VAL A 62 -8.42 4.36 -7.77
C VAL A 62 -7.56 5.02 -6.69
N ASN A 63 -6.26 4.75 -6.65
CA ASN A 63 -5.35 5.35 -5.67
C ASN A 63 -5.28 6.88 -5.81
N GLY A 64 -5.12 7.39 -7.03
CA GLY A 64 -5.08 8.82 -7.30
C GLY A 64 -6.39 9.52 -6.96
N TRP A 65 -7.53 8.88 -7.23
CA TRP A 65 -8.84 9.42 -6.85
C TRP A 65 -8.97 9.55 -5.32
N ILE A 66 -8.59 8.52 -4.55
CA ILE A 66 -8.62 8.55 -3.08
C ILE A 66 -7.72 9.68 -2.54
N GLN A 67 -6.52 9.86 -3.12
CA GLN A 67 -5.62 10.95 -2.73
C GLN A 67 -6.26 12.32 -2.96
N ARG A 68 -6.88 12.55 -4.12
CA ARG A 68 -7.58 13.81 -4.42
C ARG A 68 -8.76 14.07 -3.48
N VAL A 69 -9.54 13.03 -3.13
CA VAL A 69 -10.63 13.16 -2.15
C VAL A 69 -10.11 13.58 -0.78
N ASN A 70 -9.01 12.99 -0.31
CA ASN A 70 -8.40 13.36 0.97
C ASN A 70 -7.83 14.78 0.96
N GLN A 71 -7.16 15.18 -0.12
CA GLN A 71 -6.67 16.55 -0.27
C GLN A 71 -7.83 17.55 -0.24
N LEU A 72 -8.91 17.27 -1.00
CA LEU A 72 -10.06 18.16 -1.07
C LEU A 72 -10.80 18.26 0.27
N LYS A 73 -10.82 17.17 1.05
CA LYS A 73 -11.33 17.18 2.43
C LYS A 73 -10.58 18.19 3.30
N ASP A 74 -9.26 18.21 3.22
CA ASP A 74 -8.43 19.13 4.00
C ASP A 74 -8.65 20.58 3.55
N GLU A 75 -8.74 20.82 2.25
CA GLU A 75 -9.04 22.14 1.67
C GLU A 75 -10.43 22.66 2.10
N VAL A 76 -11.46 21.80 2.08
CA VAL A 76 -12.81 22.16 2.57
C VAL A 76 -12.80 22.45 4.06
N GLY A 77 -12.03 21.72 4.86
CA GLY A 77 -11.89 22.00 6.30
C GLY A 77 -11.25 23.37 6.59
N ILE A 78 -10.23 23.75 5.80
CA ILE A 78 -9.62 25.09 5.87
C ILE A 78 -10.63 26.18 5.48
N PHE A 79 -11.39 25.95 4.42
CA PHE A 79 -12.46 26.86 3.99
C PHE A 79 -13.52 27.04 5.07
N GLN A 80 -14.01 25.95 5.68
CA GLN A 80 -15.02 26.00 6.73
C GLN A 80 -14.58 26.82 7.94
N THR A 81 -13.33 26.61 8.38
CA THR A 81 -12.73 27.41 9.47
C THR A 81 -12.73 28.91 9.14
N SER A 82 -12.37 29.24 7.90
CA SER A 82 -12.34 30.63 7.40
C SER A 82 -13.73 31.26 7.28
N PHE A 83 -14.73 30.45 6.89
CA PHE A 83 -16.12 30.85 6.77
C PHE A 83 -16.77 31.08 8.14
N GLU A 84 -16.59 30.17 9.10
CA GLU A 84 -17.12 30.29 10.46
C GLU A 84 -16.62 31.55 11.17
N GLY A 85 -15.32 31.86 11.03
CA GLY A 85 -14.73 33.07 11.60
C GLY A 85 -15.33 34.38 11.07
N ARG A 86 -16.09 34.34 9.96
CA ARG A 86 -16.73 35.50 9.32
C ARG A 86 -18.25 35.43 9.32
N ARG A 87 -18.85 34.34 9.82
CA ARG A 87 -20.30 34.09 9.82
C ARG A 87 -21.08 35.20 10.52
N THR A 88 -20.48 35.85 11.52
CA THR A 88 -21.07 36.97 12.29
C THR A 88 -21.02 38.32 11.57
N CYS A 89 -20.28 38.45 10.46
CA CYS A 89 -20.13 39.70 9.70
C CYS A 89 -21.05 39.79 8.47
N LEU A 90 -21.96 38.81 8.28
CA LEU A 90 -22.87 38.75 7.12
C LEU A 90 -24.07 39.71 7.24
N GLU A 91 -24.39 40.19 8.45
CA GLU A 91 -25.57 41.04 8.71
C GLU A 91 -25.25 42.53 8.87
N GLY A 92 -23.99 42.95 8.69
CA GLY A 92 -23.65 44.37 8.56
C GLY A 92 -22.16 44.64 8.74
N CYS A 93 -21.43 44.91 7.64
CA CYS A 93 -20.01 45.33 7.69
C CYS A 93 -19.57 46.10 6.42
N SER A 94 -18.38 46.70 6.53
CA SER A 94 -17.70 47.65 5.62
C SER A 94 -17.33 47.08 4.22
N PHE A 95 -16.78 47.91 3.32
CA PHE A 95 -16.37 47.50 1.97
C PHE A 95 -15.38 46.31 1.96
N ASP A 96 -14.45 46.26 2.92
CA ASP A 96 -13.47 45.16 3.03
C ASP A 96 -14.12 43.80 3.34
N SER A 97 -15.26 43.79 4.04
CA SER A 97 -16.00 42.55 4.28
C SER A 97 -16.71 42.06 3.02
N VAL A 98 -17.13 42.97 2.14
CA VAL A 98 -17.78 42.60 0.86
C VAL A 98 -16.79 41.93 -0.08
N TYR A 99 -15.59 42.49 -0.24
CA TYR A 99 -14.56 41.90 -1.11
C TYR A 99 -14.08 40.55 -0.59
N ALA A 100 -13.87 40.41 0.72
CA ALA A 100 -13.44 39.13 1.27
C ALA A 100 -14.54 38.05 1.25
N ASN A 101 -15.81 38.42 1.39
CA ASN A 101 -16.93 37.49 1.19
C ASN A 101 -17.06 37.06 -0.28
N TYR A 102 -16.72 37.94 -1.23
CA TYR A 102 -16.64 37.59 -2.64
C TYR A 102 -15.58 36.52 -2.91
N GLU A 103 -14.38 36.71 -2.37
CA GLU A 103 -13.26 35.78 -2.52
C GLU A 103 -13.60 34.40 -1.92
N LEU A 104 -14.20 34.38 -0.72
CA LEU A 104 -14.71 33.13 -0.13
C LEU A 104 -15.81 32.49 -0.97
N GLY A 105 -16.68 33.28 -1.59
CA GLY A 105 -17.71 32.77 -2.49
C GLY A 105 -17.15 32.13 -3.75
N GLN A 106 -16.06 32.67 -4.29
CA GLN A 106 -15.33 32.05 -5.41
C GLN A 106 -14.67 30.75 -4.95
N GLN A 107 -13.96 30.77 -3.83
CA GLN A 107 -13.32 29.58 -3.28
C GLN A 107 -14.34 28.44 -3.02
N ALA A 108 -15.51 28.78 -2.47
CA ALA A 108 -16.59 27.81 -2.25
C ALA A 108 -17.08 27.19 -3.57
N ALA A 109 -17.27 28.01 -4.61
CA ALA A 109 -17.72 27.56 -5.91
C ALA A 109 -16.68 26.66 -6.61
N ASP A 110 -15.40 27.01 -6.50
CA ASP A 110 -14.29 26.24 -7.08
C ASP A 110 -14.15 24.88 -6.38
N LEU A 111 -14.19 24.86 -5.04
CA LEU A 111 -14.18 23.61 -4.26
C LEU A 111 -15.40 22.74 -4.59
N LEU A 112 -16.59 23.35 -4.73
CA LEU A 112 -17.81 22.63 -5.10
C LEU A 112 -17.69 22.00 -6.50
N GLY A 113 -17.08 22.71 -7.45
CA GLY A 113 -16.79 22.17 -8.79
C GLY A 113 -15.85 20.96 -8.73
N GLN A 114 -14.84 20.99 -7.85
CA GLN A 114 -13.94 19.85 -7.65
C GLN A 114 -14.63 18.65 -6.99
N VAL A 115 -15.46 18.89 -5.97
CA VAL A 115 -16.21 17.83 -5.26
C VAL A 115 -17.15 17.11 -6.23
N THR A 116 -17.93 17.88 -6.98
CA THR A 116 -18.87 17.31 -7.97
C THR A 116 -18.11 16.62 -9.11
N GLY A 117 -16.98 17.17 -9.55
CA GLY A 117 -16.08 16.52 -10.50
C GLY A 117 -15.64 15.12 -10.06
N LEU A 118 -15.14 14.97 -8.83
CA LEU A 118 -14.71 13.66 -8.31
C LEU A 118 -15.88 12.68 -8.16
N LYS A 119 -17.09 13.14 -7.83
CA LYS A 119 -18.29 12.29 -7.84
C LYS A 119 -18.58 11.76 -9.25
N THR A 120 -18.58 12.64 -10.26
CA THR A 120 -18.83 12.21 -11.65
C THR A 120 -17.75 11.26 -12.17
N GLU A 121 -16.49 11.44 -11.78
CA GLU A 121 -15.40 10.51 -12.12
C GLU A 121 -15.66 9.12 -11.52
N LYS A 122 -16.16 9.07 -10.28
CA LYS A 122 -16.54 7.82 -9.62
C LYS A 122 -17.72 7.13 -10.30
N GLU A 123 -18.74 7.89 -10.69
CA GLU A 123 -19.92 7.39 -11.43
C GLU A 123 -19.53 6.87 -12.82
N ALA A 124 -18.54 7.49 -13.46
CA ALA A 124 -17.93 7.01 -14.71
C ALA A 124 -17.08 5.74 -14.53
N GLY A 125 -16.94 5.23 -13.29
CA GLY A 125 -16.32 3.94 -13.01
C GLY A 125 -14.81 3.96 -12.78
N LEU A 126 -14.16 5.13 -12.66
CA LEU A 126 -12.71 5.27 -12.41
C LEU A 126 -11.83 4.43 -13.35
N GLY A 127 -12.22 4.31 -14.62
CA GLY A 127 -11.48 3.54 -15.62
C GLY A 127 -11.75 2.03 -15.61
N GLY A 128 -12.80 1.57 -14.92
CA GLY A 128 -13.32 0.21 -15.00
C GLY A 128 -13.00 -0.61 -13.76
N GLU A 129 -11.98 -1.46 -13.84
CA GLU A 129 -11.62 -2.36 -12.74
C GLU A 129 -11.04 -1.60 -11.55
N LEU A 130 -11.47 -1.97 -10.33
CA LEU A 130 -11.02 -1.32 -9.09
C LEU A 130 -9.64 -1.82 -8.64
N VAL A 131 -9.35 -3.07 -8.97
CA VAL A 131 -8.08 -3.73 -8.70
C VAL A 131 -7.57 -4.37 -9.99
N GLN A 132 -6.26 -4.55 -10.08
CA GLN A 132 -5.60 -5.27 -11.15
C GLN A 132 -4.78 -6.42 -10.55
N GLU A 133 -4.73 -7.54 -11.27
CA GLU A 133 -3.81 -8.61 -10.92
C GLU A 133 -2.40 -8.17 -11.25
N VAL A 134 -1.56 -8.03 -10.23
CA VAL A 134 -0.14 -7.73 -10.42
C VAL A 134 0.57 -9.04 -10.76
N PRO A 135 1.47 -9.04 -11.75
CA PRO A 135 2.37 -10.17 -11.98
C PRO A 135 3.00 -10.61 -10.66
N PRO A 136 3.30 -11.91 -10.48
CA PRO A 136 4.04 -12.35 -9.30
C PRO A 136 5.30 -11.49 -9.29
N GLU A 137 5.47 -10.72 -8.23
CA GLU A 137 6.54 -9.76 -8.13
C GLU A 137 7.84 -10.47 -8.51
N ALA A 138 8.63 -9.92 -9.43
CA ALA A 138 9.77 -10.64 -9.97
C ALA A 138 10.71 -11.00 -8.82
N VAL A 139 10.81 -12.29 -8.53
CA VAL A 139 11.83 -12.83 -7.64
C VAL A 139 13.16 -12.31 -8.16
N VAL A 140 14.01 -11.73 -7.30
CA VAL A 140 15.36 -11.30 -7.66
C VAL A 140 16.00 -12.41 -8.48
N VAL A 141 16.31 -12.10 -9.74
CA VAL A 141 17.04 -13.00 -10.61
C VAL A 141 18.44 -13.08 -10.01
N VAL A 142 18.69 -14.11 -9.20
CA VAL A 142 20.05 -14.61 -9.07
C VAL A 142 20.37 -15.20 -10.44
N SER A 143 21.01 -14.40 -11.29
CA SER A 143 21.45 -14.83 -12.62
C SER A 143 22.51 -15.91 -12.44
N SER A 144 22.08 -17.15 -12.23
CA SER A 144 22.88 -18.31 -12.53
C SER A 144 22.22 -18.97 -13.73
N THR A 145 22.76 -18.70 -14.90
CA THR A 145 22.67 -19.59 -16.05
C THR A 145 22.79 -21.05 -15.58
N THR A 146 21.66 -21.75 -15.55
CA THR A 146 21.52 -23.20 -15.82
C THR A 146 22.61 -24.13 -15.27
N THR A 147 23.15 -23.89 -14.08
CA THR A 147 24.11 -24.81 -13.44
C THR A 147 23.31 -25.83 -12.65
N ARG A 148 22.69 -26.76 -13.37
CA ARG A 148 22.07 -27.94 -12.76
C ARG A 148 23.20 -28.77 -12.15
N ILE A 149 23.22 -28.92 -10.82
CA ILE A 149 24.19 -29.80 -10.14
C ILE A 149 24.00 -31.23 -10.68
N VAL A 150 25.03 -31.82 -11.29
CA VAL A 150 25.01 -33.23 -11.74
C VAL A 150 25.33 -34.11 -10.53
N GLY A 151 24.54 -35.16 -10.27
CA GLY A 151 24.78 -36.11 -9.15
C GLY A 151 24.13 -35.72 -7.82
N GLY A 152 23.08 -34.90 -7.84
CA GLY A 152 22.38 -34.38 -6.67
C GLY A 152 20.90 -34.79 -6.57
N GLU A 153 20.48 -35.80 -7.33
CA GLU A 153 19.08 -36.19 -7.55
C GLU A 153 18.38 -36.62 -6.24
N LYS A 154 19.10 -37.32 -5.36
CA LYS A 154 18.58 -37.75 -4.05
C LYS A 154 18.23 -36.54 -3.19
N THR A 155 19.17 -35.62 -3.00
CA THR A 155 18.98 -34.38 -2.23
C THR A 155 17.82 -33.55 -2.79
N ARG A 156 17.71 -33.43 -4.12
CA ARG A 156 16.58 -32.73 -4.75
C ARG A 156 15.24 -33.39 -4.45
N SER A 157 15.22 -34.72 -4.48
CA SER A 157 14.00 -35.49 -4.21
C SER A 157 13.57 -35.34 -2.76
N GLU A 158 14.53 -35.33 -1.83
CA GLU A 158 14.29 -35.07 -0.39
C GLU A 158 13.77 -33.65 -0.16
N ILE A 159 14.44 -32.62 -0.69
CA ILE A 159 13.99 -31.22 -0.63
C ILE A 159 12.57 -31.10 -1.20
N ARG A 160 12.30 -31.74 -2.35
CA ARG A 160 10.98 -31.74 -2.99
C ARG A 160 9.91 -32.38 -2.12
N SER A 161 10.22 -33.54 -1.52
CA SER A 161 9.30 -34.22 -0.61
C SER A 161 8.99 -33.35 0.62
N HIS A 162 10.01 -32.77 1.25
CA HIS A 162 9.81 -31.88 2.39
C HIS A 162 9.06 -30.59 2.05
N LEU A 163 9.21 -30.05 0.84
CA LEU A 163 8.42 -28.90 0.38
C LEU A 163 6.94 -29.25 0.16
N GLN A 164 6.61 -30.52 -0.13
CA GLN A 164 5.24 -30.99 -0.32
C GLN A 164 4.57 -31.43 0.98
N ASP A 165 5.35 -31.86 1.97
CA ASP A 165 4.85 -32.30 3.27
C ASP A 165 4.39 -31.11 4.13
N ASP A 166 3.09 -30.92 4.29
CA ASP A 166 2.54 -29.84 5.11
C ASP A 166 2.83 -29.99 6.62
N GLY A 167 3.39 -31.09 7.09
CA GLY A 167 3.93 -31.22 8.46
C GLY A 167 5.30 -30.57 8.65
N VAL A 168 6.04 -30.36 7.57
CA VAL A 168 7.38 -29.74 7.61
C VAL A 168 7.26 -28.22 7.48
N ARG A 169 7.82 -27.47 8.43
CA ARG A 169 7.87 -25.99 8.39
C ARG A 169 9.25 -25.44 8.08
N VAL A 170 10.31 -26.15 8.45
CA VAL A 170 11.70 -25.67 8.31
C VAL A 170 12.54 -26.77 7.65
N ILE A 171 13.35 -26.38 6.66
CA ILE A 171 14.23 -27.27 5.89
C ILE A 171 15.64 -26.67 5.90
N GLY A 172 16.59 -27.38 6.49
CA GLY A 172 18.01 -26.98 6.49
C GLY A 172 18.79 -27.75 5.42
N ILE A 173 19.47 -27.03 4.53
CA ILE A 173 20.45 -27.59 3.58
C ILE A 173 21.83 -27.28 4.15
N TYR A 174 22.53 -28.30 4.66
CA TYR A 174 23.81 -28.11 5.33
C TYR A 174 24.97 -28.85 4.65
N GLY A 175 26.19 -28.42 4.97
CA GLY A 175 27.43 -29.09 4.57
C GLY A 175 28.55 -28.12 4.22
N MET A 176 29.70 -28.65 3.82
CA MET A 176 30.91 -27.86 3.53
C MET A 176 30.69 -26.78 2.45
N GLY A 177 31.58 -25.78 2.42
CA GLY A 177 31.60 -24.81 1.32
C GLY A 177 31.82 -25.48 -0.04
N GLY A 178 31.27 -24.91 -1.12
CA GLY A 178 31.48 -25.41 -2.48
C GLY A 178 30.61 -26.60 -2.92
N ILE A 179 29.79 -27.18 -2.03
CA ILE A 179 28.93 -28.33 -2.38
C ILE A 179 27.63 -27.97 -3.12
N GLY A 180 27.41 -26.69 -3.46
CA GLY A 180 26.23 -26.24 -4.21
C GLY A 180 24.96 -26.00 -3.38
N LYS A 181 25.04 -25.73 -2.08
CA LYS A 181 23.85 -25.42 -1.24
C LYS A 181 23.04 -24.23 -1.76
N THR A 182 23.71 -23.11 -2.01
CA THR A 182 23.11 -21.91 -2.62
C THR A 182 22.51 -22.25 -3.98
N THR A 183 23.14 -23.13 -4.77
CA THR A 183 22.59 -23.59 -6.04
C THR A 183 21.29 -24.37 -5.87
N TYR A 184 21.15 -25.23 -4.85
CA TYR A 184 19.85 -25.86 -4.55
C TYR A 184 18.80 -24.83 -4.17
N LEU A 185 19.14 -23.84 -3.34
CA LEU A 185 18.22 -22.77 -2.97
C LEU A 185 17.79 -21.97 -4.21
N THR A 186 18.72 -21.67 -5.12
CA THR A 186 18.46 -20.98 -6.40
C THR A 186 17.58 -21.80 -7.33
N GLU A 187 17.79 -23.12 -7.42
CA GLU A 187 16.91 -24.02 -8.19
C GLU A 187 15.48 -23.98 -7.65
N ILE A 188 15.30 -24.07 -6.31
CA ILE A 188 13.98 -23.96 -5.67
C ILE A 188 13.32 -22.64 -6.06
N ASN A 189 14.04 -21.53 -5.88
CA ASN A 189 13.58 -20.18 -6.21
C ASN A 189 13.10 -20.05 -7.67
N ASN A 190 13.88 -20.61 -8.60
CA ASN A 190 13.59 -20.56 -10.03
C ASN A 190 12.43 -21.46 -10.45
N ASP A 191 12.27 -22.64 -9.84
CA ASP A 191 11.13 -23.54 -10.07
C ASP A 191 9.79 -22.84 -9.76
N PHE A 192 9.74 -22.04 -8.70
CA PHE A 192 8.55 -21.23 -8.37
C PHE A 192 8.34 -20.08 -9.35
N ARG A 193 9.42 -19.44 -9.84
CA ARG A 193 9.34 -18.35 -10.82
C ARG A 193 8.82 -18.80 -12.19
N LEU A 194 9.26 -19.96 -12.66
CA LEU A 194 8.97 -20.46 -14.02
C LEU A 194 7.59 -21.13 -14.14
N GLY A 195 6.73 -21.04 -13.11
CA GLY A 195 5.38 -21.61 -13.15
C GLY A 195 5.32 -23.12 -12.88
N ALA A 196 6.46 -23.79 -12.72
CA ALA A 196 6.49 -25.22 -12.42
C ALA A 196 5.88 -25.56 -11.04
N ARG A 197 5.76 -24.57 -10.15
CA ARG A 197 5.22 -24.70 -8.78
C ARG A 197 4.37 -23.51 -8.33
N SER A 198 3.81 -22.73 -9.25
CA SER A 198 3.22 -21.40 -8.97
C SER A 198 2.01 -21.38 -8.02
N ASN A 199 1.45 -22.53 -7.64
CA ASN A 199 0.19 -22.59 -6.89
C ASN A 199 0.36 -22.95 -5.41
N ASP A 200 1.57 -23.29 -4.95
CA ASP A 200 1.80 -23.75 -3.57
C ASP A 200 2.02 -22.60 -2.58
N PHE A 201 2.62 -21.50 -3.04
CA PHE A 201 2.93 -20.31 -2.24
C PHE A 201 2.52 -19.04 -3.00
N GLU A 202 1.93 -18.09 -2.29
CA GLU A 202 1.55 -16.78 -2.81
C GLU A 202 2.75 -15.85 -2.94
N VAL A 203 3.76 -16.04 -2.07
CA VAL A 203 4.99 -15.24 -2.07
C VAL A 203 6.22 -16.12 -1.78
N VAL A 204 7.27 -15.92 -2.58
CA VAL A 204 8.60 -16.51 -2.36
C VAL A 204 9.56 -15.37 -2.07
N ILE A 205 10.27 -15.48 -0.95
CA ILE A 205 11.12 -14.44 -0.38
C ILE A 205 12.54 -14.97 -0.27
N TRP A 206 13.48 -14.34 -0.97
CA TRP A 206 14.90 -14.66 -0.85
C TRP A 206 15.59 -13.62 0.02
N VAL A 207 16.33 -14.08 1.02
CA VAL A 207 17.16 -13.24 1.88
C VAL A 207 18.55 -13.87 1.97
N THR A 208 19.59 -13.08 1.72
CA THR A 208 20.96 -13.50 2.00
C THR A 208 21.33 -13.04 3.40
N VAL A 209 21.66 -13.99 4.27
CA VAL A 209 22.09 -13.72 5.64
C VAL A 209 23.60 -13.51 5.63
N THR A 210 24.04 -12.38 6.16
CA THR A 210 25.46 -12.10 6.35
C THR A 210 25.98 -12.83 7.60
N LYS A 211 27.30 -13.01 7.70
CA LYS A 211 27.94 -13.58 8.91
C LYS A 211 27.53 -12.82 10.17
N ASP A 212 27.61 -11.50 10.11
CA ASP A 212 27.08 -10.62 11.14
C ASP A 212 25.57 -10.48 10.88
N VAL A 213 24.75 -11.12 11.73
CA VAL A 213 23.30 -11.13 11.57
C VAL A 213 22.75 -9.72 11.82
N ASP A 214 22.18 -9.14 10.76
CA ASP A 214 21.51 -7.84 10.78
C ASP A 214 20.00 -8.05 10.64
N ILE A 215 19.30 -8.18 11.77
CA ILE A 215 17.84 -8.35 11.79
C ILE A 215 17.13 -7.18 11.08
N PRO A 216 17.47 -5.89 11.34
CA PRO A 216 16.92 -4.77 10.59
C PRO A 216 17.04 -4.91 9.07
N ARG A 217 18.18 -5.39 8.56
CA ARG A 217 18.36 -5.61 7.13
C ARG A 217 17.53 -6.78 6.61
N ILE A 218 17.48 -7.90 7.34
CA ILE A 218 16.64 -9.05 7.00
C ILE A 218 15.16 -8.63 6.91
N GLN A 219 14.68 -7.85 7.87
CA GLN A 219 13.32 -7.32 7.88
C GLN A 219 13.03 -6.41 6.68
N GLU A 220 14.00 -5.63 6.22
CA GLU A 220 13.89 -4.79 5.02
C GLU A 220 13.81 -5.64 3.74
N ASP A 221 14.68 -6.66 3.61
CA ASP A 221 14.65 -7.57 2.46
C ASP A 221 13.30 -8.30 2.35
N ILE A 222 12.74 -8.71 3.50
CA ILE A 222 11.41 -9.31 3.58
C ILE A 222 10.31 -8.28 3.25
N SER A 223 10.38 -7.06 3.80
CA SER A 223 9.32 -6.06 3.63
C SER A 223 9.18 -5.60 2.18
N VAL A 224 10.32 -5.39 1.49
CA VAL A 224 10.33 -5.05 0.06
C VAL A 224 9.56 -6.12 -0.72
N ARG A 225 9.75 -7.39 -0.36
CA ARG A 225 9.09 -8.52 -1.01
C ARG A 225 7.61 -8.70 -0.68
N LEU A 226 7.18 -8.11 0.42
CA LEU A 226 5.77 -8.06 0.80
C LEU A 226 5.05 -6.83 0.21
N GLY A 227 5.78 -6.01 -0.55
CA GLY A 227 5.27 -4.79 -1.18
C GLY A 227 5.14 -3.63 -0.20
N PHE A 228 5.91 -3.61 0.90
CA PHE A 228 6.08 -2.40 1.70
C PHE A 228 6.88 -1.38 0.91
N SER A 229 6.47 -0.12 1.00
CA SER A 229 7.14 0.96 0.31
C SER A 229 8.23 1.60 1.15
N ARG A 230 9.27 2.07 0.47
CA ARG A 230 10.33 2.89 1.07
C ARG A 230 9.93 4.34 1.25
N GLN A 231 8.82 4.78 0.65
CA GLN A 231 8.34 6.16 0.69
C GLN A 231 6.88 6.21 1.17
N GLN A 232 6.58 7.13 2.10
CA GLN A 232 5.23 7.33 2.66
C GLN A 232 4.17 7.66 1.60
N GLU A 233 4.59 8.20 0.46
CA GLU A 233 3.69 8.63 -0.62
C GLU A 233 3.13 7.45 -1.44
N GLN A 234 3.70 6.25 -1.32
CA GLN A 234 3.36 5.10 -2.17
C GLN A 234 3.08 3.83 -1.35
N GLY A 235 2.00 3.79 -0.56
CA GLY A 235 1.54 2.56 0.10
C GLY A 235 2.06 2.36 1.54
N THR A 236 1.91 1.15 2.08
CA THR A 236 2.24 0.86 3.48
C THR A 236 3.76 0.87 3.68
N VAL A 237 4.27 1.77 4.51
CA VAL A 237 5.70 1.85 4.87
C VAL A 237 6.00 0.91 6.03
N LEU A 238 7.17 0.28 6.00
CA LEU A 238 7.63 -0.52 7.12
C LEU A 238 7.94 0.41 8.31
N PRO A 239 7.45 0.13 9.53
CA PRO A 239 7.67 0.99 10.69
C PRO A 239 9.15 1.28 10.99
N ILE A 240 9.44 2.41 11.64
CA ILE A 240 10.82 2.81 11.98
C ILE A 240 11.34 2.01 13.18
N HIS A 241 10.48 1.68 14.15
CA HIS A 241 10.87 0.98 15.38
C HIS A 241 10.87 -0.54 15.19
N GLU A 242 11.92 -1.22 15.68
CA GLU A 242 12.13 -2.67 15.49
C GLU A 242 10.95 -3.56 15.92
N ALA A 243 10.33 -3.26 17.07
CA ALA A 243 9.17 -4.00 17.56
C ALA A 243 7.97 -3.88 16.61
N ASP A 244 7.72 -2.67 16.09
CA ASP A 244 6.65 -2.40 15.13
C ASP A 244 6.95 -3.07 13.78
N ARG A 245 8.23 -3.15 13.37
CA ARG A 245 8.66 -3.88 12.16
C ARG A 245 8.34 -5.36 12.25
N ARG A 246 8.70 -5.99 13.36
CA ARG A 246 8.36 -7.39 13.64
C ARG A 246 6.86 -7.62 13.51
N ASP A 247 6.05 -6.78 14.13
CA ASP A 247 4.59 -6.90 14.14
C ASP A 247 3.99 -6.74 12.75
N ALA A 248 4.45 -5.75 12.00
CA ALA A 248 4.02 -5.51 10.63
C ALA A 248 4.32 -6.72 9.73
N LEU A 249 5.54 -7.28 9.83
CA LEU A 249 5.93 -8.47 9.06
C LEU A 249 5.14 -9.70 9.48
N TYR A 250 4.96 -9.92 10.79
CA TYR A 250 4.19 -11.03 11.32
C TYR A 250 2.75 -11.00 10.80
N GLN A 251 2.09 -9.85 10.89
CA GLN A 251 0.72 -9.69 10.41
C GLN A 251 0.61 -9.89 8.89
N ALA A 252 1.55 -9.36 8.12
CA ALA A 252 1.55 -9.49 6.66
C ALA A 252 1.78 -10.94 6.21
N LEU A 253 2.73 -11.64 6.84
CA LEU A 253 3.07 -13.04 6.52
C LEU A 253 2.00 -14.02 7.01
N SER A 254 1.36 -13.78 8.16
CA SER A 254 0.34 -14.68 8.72
C SER A 254 -0.86 -14.86 7.80
N ARG A 255 -1.12 -13.88 6.92
CA ARG A 255 -2.23 -13.86 5.96
C ARG A 255 -1.88 -14.46 4.60
N LYS A 256 -0.66 -14.96 4.41
CA LYS A 256 -0.16 -15.43 3.11
C LYS A 256 0.42 -16.84 3.21
N LYS A 257 0.28 -17.60 2.14
CA LYS A 257 1.12 -18.79 1.95
C LYS A 257 2.50 -18.35 1.48
N PHE A 258 3.55 -18.55 2.26
CA PHE A 258 4.89 -18.05 1.91
C PHE A 258 5.99 -19.11 2.01
N LEU A 259 7.01 -18.93 1.17
CA LEU A 259 8.27 -19.65 1.20
C LEU A 259 9.41 -18.65 1.42
N LEU A 260 10.08 -18.74 2.56
CA LEU A 260 11.26 -17.95 2.89
C LEU A 260 12.52 -18.76 2.61
N LEU A 261 13.40 -18.24 1.77
CA LEU A 261 14.67 -18.81 1.36
C LEU A 261 15.79 -17.99 1.99
N LEU A 262 16.46 -18.54 3.01
CA LEU A 262 17.56 -17.89 3.71
C LEU A 262 18.90 -18.47 3.25
N ASP A 263 19.69 -17.69 2.52
CA ASP A 263 21.00 -18.14 2.05
C ASP A 263 22.12 -17.77 3.03
N ASP A 264 23.03 -18.70 3.26
CA ASP A 264 24.28 -18.57 4.02
C ASP A 264 24.05 -18.19 5.50
N VAL A 265 23.21 -18.96 6.21
CA VAL A 265 22.98 -18.79 7.65
C VAL A 265 24.15 -19.38 8.46
N TRP A 266 24.91 -18.51 9.14
CA TRP A 266 26.11 -18.88 9.91
C TRP A 266 25.84 -19.16 11.39
N GLU A 267 24.84 -18.52 11.98
CA GLU A 267 24.51 -18.60 13.41
C GLU A 267 22.99 -18.78 13.60
N GLU A 268 22.57 -19.09 14.83
CA GLU A 268 21.16 -19.28 15.15
C GLU A 268 20.36 -18.00 14.90
N LEU A 269 19.27 -18.12 14.14
CA LEU A 269 18.42 -17.01 13.74
C LEU A 269 17.07 -17.08 14.46
N ASP A 270 16.78 -16.07 15.27
CA ASP A 270 15.49 -15.95 15.95
C ASP A 270 14.41 -15.44 14.98
N LEU A 271 13.71 -16.39 14.37
CA LEU A 271 12.63 -16.14 13.42
C LEU A 271 11.47 -15.35 14.04
N ASN A 272 11.24 -15.45 15.35
CA ASN A 272 10.19 -14.68 16.03
C ASN A 272 10.58 -13.20 16.14
N LYS A 273 11.85 -12.89 16.43
CA LYS A 273 12.36 -11.50 16.43
C LYS A 273 12.27 -10.85 15.06
N ILE A 274 12.44 -11.61 13.99
CA ILE A 274 12.27 -11.11 12.62
C ILE A 274 10.79 -10.84 12.31
N GLY A 275 9.87 -11.62 12.89
CA GLY A 275 8.43 -11.56 12.62
C GLY A 275 7.95 -12.66 11.68
N ILE A 276 8.60 -13.83 11.66
CA ILE A 276 8.20 -14.97 10.83
C ILE A 276 7.19 -15.84 11.59
N PRO A 277 5.96 -16.01 11.09
CA PRO A 277 4.90 -16.72 11.80
C PRO A 277 4.95 -18.24 11.51
N LEU A 278 5.75 -19.01 12.27
CA LEU A 278 5.86 -20.47 12.14
C LEU A 278 5.03 -21.29 13.14
N SER A 279 4.09 -20.66 13.84
CA SER A 279 3.24 -21.36 14.82
C SER A 279 2.45 -22.52 14.18
N PRO A 280 2.32 -23.68 14.84
CA PRO A 280 1.41 -24.75 14.42
C PRO A 280 -0.05 -24.30 14.28
N GLU A 281 -0.43 -23.24 15.00
CA GLU A 281 -1.77 -22.65 14.97
C GLU A 281 -2.04 -21.85 13.68
N ASN A 282 -0.99 -21.50 12.93
CA ASN A 282 -1.15 -20.80 11.65
C ASN A 282 -1.71 -21.78 10.60
N GLN A 283 -2.93 -21.48 10.17
CA GLN A 283 -3.64 -22.26 9.13
C GLN A 283 -3.06 -22.03 7.73
N THR A 284 -2.20 -21.02 7.55
CA THR A 284 -1.56 -20.68 6.28
C THR A 284 -0.28 -21.48 6.08
N LYS A 285 -0.06 -21.93 4.83
CA LYS A 285 1.12 -22.72 4.46
C LYS A 285 2.38 -21.84 4.51
N ALA A 286 3.22 -22.04 5.52
CA ALA A 286 4.47 -21.31 5.72
C ALA A 286 5.67 -22.27 5.72
N LYS A 287 6.71 -21.97 4.94
CA LYS A 287 7.96 -22.74 4.96
C LYS A 287 9.19 -21.84 4.96
N VAL A 288 10.22 -22.28 5.70
CA VAL A 288 11.56 -21.72 5.66
C VAL A 288 12.52 -22.77 5.12
N VAL A 289 13.29 -22.42 4.10
CA VAL A 289 14.43 -23.21 3.63
C VAL A 289 15.67 -22.37 3.85
N PHE A 290 16.69 -22.93 4.48
CA PHE A 290 17.93 -22.20 4.71
C PHE A 290 19.15 -23.02 4.33
N THR A 291 20.23 -22.35 3.93
CA THR A 291 21.53 -22.98 3.71
C THR A 291 22.46 -22.65 4.87
N THR A 292 23.25 -23.63 5.34
CA THR A 292 24.22 -23.42 6.41
C THR A 292 25.45 -24.31 6.24
N ARG A 293 26.56 -23.97 6.91
CA ARG A 293 27.76 -24.81 6.99
C ARG A 293 27.76 -25.73 8.21
N LEU A 294 26.91 -25.45 9.18
CA LEU A 294 26.82 -26.17 10.44
C LEU A 294 25.80 -27.32 10.30
N LYS A 295 26.09 -28.45 10.94
CA LYS A 295 25.18 -29.61 10.99
C LYS A 295 24.36 -29.57 12.26
#